data_AF-C1L6F1-F1
#
_entry.id   AF-C1L6F1-F1
#
_cell.length_a   1.000
_cell.length_b   1.000
_cell.length_c   1.000
_cell.angle_alpha   90.00
_cell.angle_beta   90.00
_cell.angle_gamma   90.00
#
_symmetry.space_group_name_H-M   'P 1'
#
loop_
_entity.id
_entity.type
_entity.pdbx_description
1 polymer ?
#
loop_
_entity_poly.entity_id
_entity_poly.type
_entity_poly.pdbx_seq_one_letter_code
_entity_poly.pdbx_strand_id
1 'polypeptide(L)'
;MTADVLKSLPPDVRTLKLTGHVGFDSLPDQLVNKAISQGFVFNILCVGETGIGKSTLLETLFNQKLFQPIYARPCRSQVESCDIRS
;
A
#
# COMPACT_ATOMS: atom_id res chain seq x y z
N MET A 1 27.99 -28.79 -11.37
CA MET A 1 27.50 -30.19 -11.33
C MET A 1 25.98 -30.29 -11.60
N THR A 2 25.38 -29.38 -12.37
CA THR A 2 23.90 -29.33 -12.58
C THR A 2 23.48 -29.34 -14.05
N ALA A 3 24.42 -29.34 -15.01
CA ALA A 3 24.13 -29.29 -16.44
C ALA A 3 23.78 -30.67 -17.04
N ASP A 4 24.10 -31.76 -16.35
CA ASP A 4 24.01 -33.12 -16.92
C ASP A 4 22.65 -33.80 -16.70
N VAL A 5 21.79 -33.26 -15.82
CA VAL A 5 20.44 -33.81 -15.54
C VAL A 5 19.39 -33.33 -16.57
N LEU A 6 19.67 -32.27 -17.32
CA LEU A 6 18.72 -31.68 -18.27
C LEU A 6 18.60 -32.46 -19.60
N LYS A 7 19.45 -33.46 -19.84
CA LYS A 7 19.49 -34.23 -21.11
C LYS A 7 18.59 -35.47 -21.13
N SER A 8 17.94 -35.84 -20.02
CA SER A 8 17.15 -37.08 -19.90
C SER A 8 15.65 -36.87 -19.67
N LEU A 9 15.14 -35.64 -19.72
CA LEU A 9 13.72 -35.34 -19.47
C LEU A 9 12.93 -35.28 -20.79
N PRO A 10 11.69 -35.82 -20.84
CA PRO A 10 10.87 -35.84 -22.05
C PRO A 10 10.58 -34.43 -22.59
N PRO A 11 10.34 -34.27 -23.91
CA PRO A 11 10.27 -32.97 -24.58
C PRO A 11 9.11 -32.04 -24.13
N ASP A 12 8.26 -32.49 -23.21
CA ASP A 12 7.12 -31.75 -22.67
C ASP A 12 7.35 -31.22 -21.23
N VAL A 13 8.55 -31.41 -20.66
CA VAL A 13 8.89 -30.87 -19.34
C VAL A 13 9.29 -29.40 -19.48
N ARG A 14 8.37 -28.49 -19.17
CA ARG A 14 8.65 -27.05 -19.09
C ARG A 14 9.66 -26.79 -17.97
N THR A 15 10.94 -26.69 -18.33
CA THR A 15 12.00 -26.38 -17.37
C THR A 15 11.96 -24.89 -17.06
N LEU A 16 11.29 -24.52 -15.97
CA LEU A 16 11.32 -23.15 -15.46
C LEU A 16 12.64 -22.94 -14.72
N LYS A 17 13.48 -22.04 -15.24
CA LYS A 17 14.69 -21.60 -14.54
C LYS A 17 14.25 -20.81 -13.31
N LEU A 18 14.46 -21.38 -12.12
CA LEU A 18 14.17 -20.73 -10.86
C LEU A 18 14.92 -19.39 -10.75
N THR A 19 14.18 -18.30 -10.69
CA THR A 19 14.71 -16.96 -10.44
C THR A 19 14.81 -16.74 -8.93
N GLY A 20 15.85 -17.29 -8.31
CA GLY A 20 16.17 -17.06 -6.90
C GLY A 20 15.73 -18.16 -5.93
N HIS A 21 15.88 -17.89 -4.63
CA HIS A 21 15.54 -18.80 -3.54
C HIS A 21 14.01 -18.90 -3.41
N VAL A 22 13.47 -20.13 -3.52
CA VAL A 22 12.05 -20.40 -3.28
C VAL A 22 11.93 -21.48 -2.23
N GLY A 23 11.06 -21.26 -1.25
CA GLY A 23 10.87 -22.16 -0.11
C GLY A 23 9.87 -21.59 0.89
N PHE A 24 9.51 -22.40 1.90
CA PHE A 24 8.57 -21.99 2.95
C PHE A 24 9.07 -20.78 3.76
N ASP A 25 10.39 -20.59 3.82
CA ASP A 25 11.09 -19.46 4.40
C ASP A 25 10.86 -18.14 3.65
N SER A 26 10.50 -18.18 2.36
CA SER A 26 10.18 -16.99 1.55
C SER A 26 8.72 -16.54 1.65
N LEU A 27 7.85 -17.33 2.29
CA LEU A 27 6.41 -17.02 2.44
C LEU A 27 6.14 -15.72 3.21
N PRO A 28 6.86 -15.39 4.30
CA PRO A 28 6.67 -14.12 4.99
C PRO A 28 6.96 -12.93 4.08
N ASP A 29 8.05 -12.98 3.31
CA ASP A 29 8.44 -11.91 2.39
C ASP A 29 7.42 -11.76 1.26
N GLN A 30 6.91 -12.88 0.72
CA GLN A 30 5.85 -12.85 -0.29
C GLN A 30 4.57 -12.18 0.24
N LEU A 31 4.18 -12.49 1.47
CA LEU A 31 3.00 -11.90 2.11
C LEU A 31 3.17 -10.39 2.33
N VAL A 32 4.32 -9.98 2.88
CA VAL A 32 4.64 -8.57 3.15
C VAL A 32 4.68 -7.78 1.84
N ASN A 33 5.40 -8.27 0.83
CA ASN A 33 5.50 -7.59 -0.46
C ASN A 33 4.14 -7.50 -1.17
N LYS A 34 3.31 -8.55 -1.05
CA LYS A 34 1.95 -8.52 -1.59
C LYS A 34 1.07 -7.49 -0.88
N ALA A 35 1.15 -7.40 0.46
CA ALA A 35 0.40 -6.41 1.23
C ALA A 35 0.83 -4.98 0.87
N ILE A 36 2.14 -4.73 0.75
CA ILE A 36 2.67 -3.43 0.33
C ILE A 36 2.25 -3.09 -1.10
N SER A 37 2.31 -4.06 -2.03
CA SER A 37 1.91 -3.86 -3.42
C SER A 37 0.41 -3.62 -3.59
N GLN A 38 -0.43 -4.19 -2.72
CA GLN A 38 -1.89 -3.97 -2.75
C GLN A 38 -2.26 -2.60 -2.16
N GLY A 39 -1.39 -2.03 -1.33
CA GLY A 39 -1.64 -0.79 -0.64
C GLY A 39 -2.64 -0.94 0.51
N PHE A 40 -2.86 0.17 1.20
CA PHE A 40 -3.73 0.29 2.35
C PHE A 40 -4.69 1.46 2.13
N VAL A 41 -5.89 1.33 2.69
CA VAL A 41 -6.86 2.42 2.76
C VAL A 41 -7.04 2.79 4.23
N PHE A 42 -6.72 4.03 4.56
CA PHE A 42 -6.89 4.59 5.90
C PHE A 42 -8.07 5.56 5.89
N ASN A 43 -9.09 5.25 6.68
CA ASN A 43 -10.24 6.13 6.87
C ASN A 43 -10.06 6.87 8.20
N ILE A 44 -9.81 8.17 8.13
CA ILE A 44 -9.56 9.00 9.30
C ILE A 44 -10.75 9.92 9.53
N LEU A 45 -11.31 9.85 10.75
CA LEU A 45 -12.36 10.74 11.23
C LEU A 45 -11.77 11.69 12.27
N CYS A 46 -11.77 12.98 11.98
CA CYS A 46 -11.35 14.02 12.90
C CYS A 46 -12.58 14.75 13.47
N VAL A 47 -12.69 14.81 14.79
CA VAL A 47 -13.79 15.49 15.50
C VAL A 47 -13.23 16.54 16.46
N GLY A 48 -13.78 17.76 16.42
CA GLY A 48 -13.38 18.85 17.30
C GLY A 48 -13.90 20.21 16.82
N GLU A 49 -13.71 21.25 17.63
CA GLU A 49 -14.14 22.60 17.28
C GLU A 49 -13.50 23.12 15.98
N THR A 50 -14.19 24.04 15.33
CA THR A 50 -13.68 24.69 14.13
C THR A 50 -12.47 25.55 14.46
N GLY A 51 -11.42 25.47 13.64
CA GLY A 51 -10.20 26.26 13.83
C GLY A 51 -9.13 25.60 14.70
N ILE A 52 -9.37 24.40 15.27
CA ILE A 52 -8.36 23.65 16.03
C ILE A 52 -7.22 23.09 15.15
N GLY A 53 -7.40 23.08 13.83
CA GLY A 53 -6.41 22.55 12.89
C GLY A 53 -6.59 21.10 12.46
N LYS A 54 -7.83 20.57 12.45
CA LYS A 54 -8.15 19.21 11.96
C LYS A 54 -7.66 18.99 10.52
N SER A 55 -8.07 19.87 9.60
CA SER A 55 -7.63 19.82 8.20
C SER A 55 -6.11 19.97 8.08
N THR A 56 -5.49 20.86 8.86
CA THR A 56 -4.04 21.06 8.89
C THR A 56 -3.28 19.83 9.36
N LEU A 57 -3.78 19.11 10.37
CA LEU A 57 -3.19 17.87 10.85
C LEU A 57 -3.19 16.81 9.74
N LEU A 58 -4.31 16.64 9.04
CA LEU A 58 -4.43 15.69 7.95
C LEU A 58 -3.50 16.04 6.77
N GLU A 59 -3.45 17.31 6.39
CA GLU A 59 -2.55 17.78 5.33
C GLU A 59 -1.07 17.60 5.70
N THR A 60 -0.72 17.83 6.96
CA THR A 60 0.65 17.65 7.46
C THR A 60 1.02 16.17 7.52
N LEU A 61 0.11 15.31 7.97
CA LEU A 61 0.36 13.87 8.14
C LEU A 61 0.57 13.16 6.79
N PHE A 62 -0.12 13.60 5.74
CA PHE A 62 0.03 13.03 4.40
C PHE A 62 0.84 13.88 3.42
N ASN A 63 1.33 15.04 3.84
CA ASN A 63 2.03 16.01 3.00
C ASN A 63 1.28 16.29 1.67
N GLN A 64 -0.05 16.35 1.74
CA GLN A 64 -0.94 16.51 0.59
C GLN A 64 -1.98 17.58 0.91
N LYS A 65 -2.31 18.42 -0.08
CA LYS A 65 -3.44 19.37 0.03
C LYS A 65 -4.74 18.63 -0.24
N LEU A 66 -5.33 18.08 0.82
CA LEU A 66 -6.57 17.32 0.75
C LEU A 66 -7.80 18.23 0.65
N PHE A 67 -7.70 19.46 1.15
CA PHE A 67 -8.80 20.41 1.19
C PHE A 67 -8.53 21.57 0.23
N GLN A 68 -9.38 21.75 -0.78
CA GLN A 68 -9.21 22.84 -1.74
C GLN A 68 -9.67 24.19 -1.15
N PRO A 69 -8.92 25.28 -1.38
CA PRO A 69 -9.30 26.62 -0.96
C PRO A 69 -10.21 27.27 -2.01
N ILE A 70 -11.34 26.67 -2.38
CA ILE A 70 -12.19 27.29 -3.43
C ILE A 70 -13.09 28.38 -2.87
N TYR A 71 -13.60 28.24 -1.64
CA TYR A 71 -14.14 29.33 -0.83
C TYR A 71 -13.98 28.84 0.60
N ALA A 72 -13.57 29.68 1.55
CA ALA A 72 -13.64 29.35 2.97
C ALA A 72 -15.11 29.11 3.33
N ARG A 73 -15.62 27.91 3.08
CA ARG A 73 -16.83 27.46 3.74
C ARG A 73 -16.48 27.51 5.22
N PRO A 74 -17.23 28.28 6.04
CA PRO A 74 -17.02 28.22 7.47
C PRO A 74 -17.16 26.75 7.83
N CYS A 75 -16.11 26.15 8.36
CA CYS A 75 -16.18 24.83 8.97
C CYS A 75 -17.28 24.93 10.02
N ARG A 76 -18.51 24.53 9.69
CA ARG A 76 -19.61 24.42 10.65
C ARG A 76 -19.73 22.98 11.13
N SER A 77 -19.09 22.05 10.43
CA SER A 77 -18.95 20.66 10.80
C SER A 77 -17.78 20.49 11.75
N GLN A 78 -18.07 20.06 12.98
CA GLN A 78 -17.06 19.59 13.93
C GLN A 78 -16.36 18.31 13.45
N VAL A 79 -16.86 17.68 12.39
CA VAL A 79 -16.45 16.37 11.89
C VAL A 79 -15.90 16.50 10.47
N GLU A 80 -14.71 15.95 10.23
CA GLU A 80 -14.09 15.74 8.91
C GLU A 80 -13.73 14.27 8.73
N SER A 81 -14.10 13.69 7.59
CA SER A 81 -13.75 12.32 7.21
C SER A 81 -12.88 12.34 5.96
N CYS A 82 -11.79 11.58 5.96
CA CYS A 82 -10.88 11.45 4.83
C CYS A 82 -10.51 9.99 4.59
N ASP A 83 -10.60 9.58 3.33
CA ASP A 83 -10.16 8.27 2.87
C ASP A 83 -8.82 8.43 2.14
N ILE A 84 -7.74 7.88 2.70
CA ILE A 84 -6.40 7.93 2.11
C ILE A 84 -6.06 6.54 1.56
N ARG A 85 -5.70 6.48 0.27
CA ARG A 85 -5.22 5.26 -0.39
C ARG A 85 -3.72 5.41 -0.68
N SER A 86 -2.90 4.46 -0.22
CA SER A 86 -1.48 4.35 -0.57
C SER A 86 -1.27 3.80 -1.98
#